data_AF-A0A6B0ZN44-F1
#
_entry.id   AF-A0A6B0ZN44-F1
#
_cell.length_a   1.000
_cell.length_b   1.000
_cell.length_c   1.000
_cell.angle_alpha   90.00
_cell.angle_beta   90.00
_cell.angle_gamma   90.00
#
_symmetry.space_group_name_H-M   'P 1'
#
loop_
_entity.id
_entity.type
_entity.pdbx_description
1 polymer ?
#
loop_
_entity_poly.entity_id
_entity_poly.type
_entity_poly.pdbx_seq_one_letter_code
_entity_poly.pdbx_strand_id
1 'polypeptide(L)'
;MTEARIHDRGYLAYDGPRHGPGHAMVVLGYHTVQRVLGLKRSNWQKVMPAITLLIAFVPAIVFIGLAALLPDSSDLDLGDPTGYYWLIVWMVFLFTSFVTPEAICTDRRSGLLGLYLASPLSRDTYLAAKLAAIVTVLGIMTIGPTLLMLIAFTLEGSGPDGVIDWLTELGRVLASGLAMAAFWGALSLAVSSFTTRRALASVAIFVSLLVSAAVGDGLAEGAEVGDSFALLNMITLPLETVYRIYGETNTDGPPIGEVGTLLVLFTHIGLIVAFGAFARWRYQRIEVTG
;
A
#
# COMPACT_ATOMS: atom_id res chain seq x y z
N MET A 1 46.45 -24.34 -17.50
CA MET A 1 46.01 -23.11 -18.20
C MET A 1 44.70 -23.46 -18.87
N THR A 2 43.57 -22.92 -18.38
CA THR A 2 42.23 -23.30 -18.87
C THR A 2 41.90 -22.41 -20.08
N GLU A 3 41.67 -23.01 -21.25
CA GLU A 3 41.31 -22.30 -22.48
C GLU A 3 39.99 -21.53 -22.29
N ALA A 4 40.04 -20.20 -22.35
CA ALA A 4 38.85 -19.37 -22.47
C ALA A 4 38.38 -19.38 -23.93
N ARG A 5 37.27 -20.07 -24.22
CA ARG A 5 36.59 -20.01 -25.53
C ARG A 5 35.54 -18.89 -25.53
N ILE A 6 35.74 -17.89 -26.39
CA ILE A 6 34.71 -16.89 -26.69
C ILE A 6 33.71 -17.54 -27.63
N HIS A 7 32.53 -17.87 -27.11
CA HIS A 7 31.41 -18.29 -27.95
C HIS A 7 30.76 -17.05 -28.56
N ASP A 8 30.99 -16.83 -29.84
CA ASP A 8 30.25 -15.84 -30.64
C ASP A 8 28.80 -16.29 -30.76
N ARG A 9 27.97 -15.83 -29.82
CA ARG A 9 26.51 -15.91 -29.96
C ARG A 9 26.11 -14.66 -30.71
N GLY A 10 26.15 -14.73 -32.05
CA GLY A 10 25.69 -13.65 -32.92
C GLY A 10 24.35 -13.11 -32.44
N TYR A 11 24.27 -11.79 -32.27
CA TYR A 11 23.03 -11.12 -31.89
C TYR A 11 22.03 -11.30 -33.03
N LEU A 12 20.98 -12.09 -32.79
CA LEU A 12 19.87 -12.22 -33.73
C LEU A 12 19.11 -10.89 -33.77
N ALA A 13 18.80 -10.42 -34.98
CA ALA A 13 17.95 -9.26 -35.16
C ALA A 13 16.58 -9.56 -34.54
N TYR A 14 16.10 -8.65 -33.69
CA TYR A 14 14.76 -8.73 -33.12
C TYR A 14 13.77 -8.12 -34.11
N ASP A 15 13.01 -8.98 -34.80
CA ASP A 15 11.95 -8.58 -35.75
C ASP A 15 10.57 -8.45 -35.09
N GLY A 16 10.49 -8.57 -33.77
CA GLY A 16 9.23 -8.44 -33.04
C GLY A 16 8.70 -7.00 -32.98
N PRO A 17 7.41 -6.82 -32.65
CA PRO A 17 6.82 -5.50 -32.51
C PRO A 17 7.55 -4.65 -31.46
N ARG A 18 7.90 -3.41 -31.81
CA ARG A 18 8.49 -2.47 -30.84
C ARG A 18 7.39 -1.94 -29.92
N HIS A 19 7.38 -2.39 -28.68
CA HIS A 19 6.43 -1.91 -27.69
C HIS A 19 6.83 -0.55 -27.11
N GLY A 20 5.82 0.30 -26.84
CA GLY A 20 6.02 1.65 -26.31
C GLY A 20 6.21 1.71 -24.78
N PRO A 21 6.33 2.93 -24.23
CA PRO A 21 6.60 3.16 -22.80
C PRO A 21 5.53 2.55 -21.87
N GLY A 22 4.26 2.55 -22.27
CA GLY A 22 3.18 1.96 -21.47
C GLY A 22 3.37 0.46 -21.23
N HIS A 23 3.80 -0.29 -22.26
CA HIS A 23 4.10 -1.71 -22.10
C HIS A 23 5.29 -1.93 -21.16
N ALA A 24 6.35 -1.11 -21.29
CA ALA A 24 7.48 -1.16 -20.39
C ALA A 24 7.08 -0.90 -18.92
N MET A 25 6.16 0.05 -18.68
CA MET A 25 5.61 0.31 -17.35
C MET A 25 4.84 -0.90 -16.80
N VAL A 26 3.99 -1.53 -17.63
CA VAL A 26 3.22 -2.73 -17.22
C VAL A 26 4.16 -3.89 -16.87
N VAL A 27 5.16 -4.15 -17.70
CA VAL A 27 6.15 -5.21 -17.45
C VAL A 27 6.95 -4.94 -16.18
N LEU A 28 7.43 -3.71 -15.99
CA LEU A 28 8.11 -3.29 -14.77
C LEU A 28 7.20 -3.43 -13.54
N GLY A 29 5.94 -3.02 -13.65
CA GLY A 29 4.94 -3.13 -12.61
C GLY A 29 4.73 -4.58 -12.20
N TYR A 30 4.48 -5.47 -13.17
CA TYR A 30 4.32 -6.90 -12.94
C TYR A 30 5.53 -7.53 -12.25
N HIS A 31 6.75 -7.24 -12.72
CA HIS A 31 7.97 -7.74 -12.07
C HIS A 31 8.17 -7.16 -10.67
N THR A 32 7.73 -5.93 -10.43
CA THR A 32 7.76 -5.30 -9.10
C THR A 32 6.78 -5.98 -8.16
N VAL A 33 5.55 -6.27 -8.59
CA VAL A 33 4.56 -7.07 -7.83
C VAL A 33 5.15 -8.44 -7.48
N GLN A 34 5.70 -9.15 -8.46
CA GLN A 34 6.35 -10.44 -8.22
C GLN A 34 7.45 -10.35 -7.18
N ARG A 35 8.28 -9.30 -7.26
CA ARG A 35 9.37 -9.08 -6.31
C ARG A 35 8.87 -8.78 -4.90
N VAL A 36 7.88 -7.89 -4.75
CA VAL A 36 7.28 -7.52 -3.46
C VAL A 36 6.65 -8.75 -2.80
N LEU A 37 5.97 -9.60 -3.56
CA LEU A 37 5.38 -10.84 -3.06
C LEU A 37 6.39 -11.99 -2.90
N GLY A 38 7.68 -11.78 -3.18
CA GLY A 38 8.70 -12.84 -3.12
C GLY A 38 8.52 -13.96 -4.15
N LEU A 39 7.71 -13.75 -5.19
CA LEU A 39 7.49 -14.72 -6.26
C LEU A 39 8.76 -14.91 -7.09
N LYS A 40 8.95 -16.14 -7.59
CA LYS A 40 10.16 -16.57 -8.32
C LYS A 40 11.46 -16.46 -7.51
N ARG A 41 11.37 -16.45 -6.18
CA ARG A 41 12.52 -16.44 -5.27
C ARG A 41 12.37 -17.54 -4.22
N SER A 42 13.37 -17.66 -3.34
CA SER A 42 13.37 -18.67 -2.28
C SER A 42 12.12 -18.54 -1.41
N ASN A 43 11.64 -19.67 -0.89
CA ASN A 43 10.39 -19.70 -0.12
C ASN A 43 10.43 -18.76 1.10
N TRP A 44 11.61 -18.54 1.69
CA TRP A 44 11.82 -17.58 2.79
C TRP A 44 11.40 -16.14 2.47
N GLN A 45 11.51 -15.70 1.20
CA GLN A 45 11.14 -14.34 0.82
C GLN A 45 9.62 -14.16 0.63
N LYS A 46 8.87 -15.26 0.54
CA LYS A 46 7.41 -15.25 0.45
C LYS A 46 6.75 -15.21 1.82
N VAL A 47 7.45 -15.64 2.86
CA VAL A 47 6.90 -15.80 4.22
C VAL A 47 6.32 -14.49 4.73
N MET A 48 7.08 -13.40 4.70
CA MET A 48 6.63 -12.14 5.30
C MET A 48 5.46 -11.50 4.54
N PRO A 49 5.49 -11.37 3.20
CA PRO A 49 4.32 -10.95 2.43
C PRO A 49 3.10 -11.86 2.61
N ALA A 50 3.30 -13.18 2.63
CA ALA A 50 2.21 -14.14 2.73
C ALA A 50 1.54 -14.12 4.11
N ILE A 51 2.32 -14.05 5.20
CA ILE A 51 1.78 -14.02 6.57
C ILE A 51 0.98 -12.74 6.79
N THR A 52 1.54 -11.58 6.44
CA THR A 52 0.85 -10.30 6.61
C THR A 52 -0.42 -10.21 5.77
N LEU A 53 -0.37 -10.67 4.51
CA LEU A 53 -1.55 -10.76 3.65
C LEU A 53 -2.58 -11.74 4.23
N LEU A 54 -2.17 -12.94 4.63
CA LEU A 54 -3.06 -13.94 5.20
C LEU A 54 -3.77 -13.41 6.45
N ILE A 55 -3.02 -12.84 7.41
CA ILE A 55 -3.59 -12.28 8.64
C ILE A 55 -4.56 -11.14 8.33
N ALA A 56 -4.31 -10.32 7.31
CA ALA A 56 -5.28 -9.29 6.90
C ALA A 56 -6.61 -9.86 6.35
N PHE A 57 -6.60 -11.08 5.82
CA PHE A 57 -7.82 -11.78 5.39
C PHE A 57 -8.48 -12.61 6.50
N VAL A 58 -7.76 -12.94 7.58
CA VAL A 58 -8.28 -13.80 8.67
C VAL A 58 -9.56 -13.23 9.29
N PRO A 59 -9.65 -11.95 9.70
CA PRO A 59 -10.88 -11.41 10.26
C PRO A 59 -12.07 -11.57 9.31
N ALA A 60 -11.92 -11.29 8.02
CA ALA A 60 -13.01 -11.43 7.06
C ALA A 60 -13.46 -12.89 6.94
N ILE A 61 -12.52 -13.83 6.85
CA ILE A 61 -12.83 -15.26 6.80
C ILE A 61 -13.56 -15.70 8.08
N VAL A 62 -13.16 -15.20 9.24
CA VAL A 62 -13.82 -15.50 10.52
C VAL A 62 -15.24 -14.93 10.56
N PHE A 63 -15.44 -13.66 10.19
CA PHE A 63 -16.76 -13.05 10.16
C PHE A 63 -17.71 -13.78 9.22
N ILE A 64 -17.26 -14.11 8.01
CA ILE A 64 -18.03 -14.90 7.03
C ILE A 64 -18.35 -16.29 7.57
N GLY A 65 -17.37 -16.94 8.22
CA GLY A 65 -17.56 -18.25 8.83
C GLY A 65 -18.58 -18.22 9.97
N LEU A 66 -18.53 -17.21 10.84
CA LEU A 66 -19.49 -17.04 11.93
C LEU A 66 -20.89 -16.78 11.40
N ALA A 67 -21.02 -15.89 10.43
CA ALA A 67 -22.30 -15.54 9.81
C ALA A 67 -22.95 -16.77 9.14
N ALA A 68 -22.16 -17.56 8.41
CA ALA A 68 -22.65 -18.79 7.78
C ALA A 68 -23.03 -19.93 8.75
N LEU A 69 -22.45 -19.97 9.96
CA LEU A 69 -22.67 -21.06 10.93
C LEU A 69 -23.72 -20.74 12.00
N LEU A 70 -24.01 -19.46 12.25
CA LEU A 70 -24.87 -19.02 13.36
C LEU A 70 -26.22 -18.54 12.81
N PRO A 71 -27.34 -19.25 13.09
CA PRO A 71 -28.67 -18.93 12.54
C PRO A 71 -29.23 -17.55 12.96
N ASP A 72 -28.80 -17.04 14.11
CA ASP A 72 -29.17 -15.73 14.66
C ASP A 72 -27.98 -14.75 14.62
N SER A 73 -27.17 -14.83 13.55
CA SER A 73 -26.00 -13.96 13.34
C SER A 73 -26.36 -12.47 13.24
N SER A 74 -27.64 -12.12 13.06
CA SER A 74 -28.13 -10.74 13.02
C SER A 74 -27.93 -9.95 14.32
N ASP A 75 -27.82 -10.64 15.46
CA ASP A 75 -27.54 -10.00 16.77
C ASP A 75 -26.03 -9.90 17.05
N LEU A 76 -25.20 -10.52 16.22
CA LEU A 76 -23.76 -10.36 16.28
C LEU A 76 -23.42 -9.12 15.47
N ASP A 77 -22.82 -8.13 16.12
CA ASP A 77 -22.14 -7.03 15.45
C ASP A 77 -20.93 -7.58 14.69
N LEU A 78 -21.19 -8.20 13.52
CA LEU A 78 -20.24 -8.96 12.72
C LEU A 78 -19.18 -8.08 12.01
N GLY A 79 -19.03 -6.84 12.47
CA GLY A 79 -18.01 -5.91 12.06
C GLY A 79 -18.52 -4.93 11.02
N ASP A 80 -18.69 -3.69 11.45
CA ASP A 80 -18.76 -2.53 10.58
C ASP A 80 -17.56 -2.53 9.60
N PRO A 81 -17.78 -2.30 8.28
CA PRO A 81 -16.71 -2.06 7.31
C PRO A 81 -15.59 -1.16 7.82
N THR A 82 -15.88 -0.11 8.58
CA THR A 82 -14.84 0.81 9.12
C THR A 82 -14.02 0.16 10.24
N GLY A 83 -14.66 -0.56 11.16
CA GLY A 83 -14.00 -1.37 12.19
C GLY A 83 -13.10 -2.45 11.61
N TYR A 84 -13.42 -2.98 10.43
CA TYR A 84 -12.55 -3.90 9.71
C TYR A 84 -11.20 -3.25 9.33
N TYR A 85 -11.23 -2.02 8.83
CA TYR A 85 -10.00 -1.30 8.46
C TYR A 85 -9.09 -1.05 9.66
N TRP A 86 -9.66 -0.85 10.86
CA TRP A 86 -8.91 -0.78 12.11
C TRP A 86 -8.15 -2.08 12.42
N LEU A 87 -8.77 -3.25 12.20
CA LEU A 87 -8.11 -4.54 12.42
C LEU A 87 -6.92 -4.77 11.48
N ILE A 88 -7.04 -4.37 10.22
CA ILE A 88 -5.99 -4.61 9.22
C ILE A 88 -4.92 -3.53 9.15
N VAL A 89 -5.13 -2.35 9.75
CA VAL A 89 -4.17 -1.22 9.66
C VAL A 89 -2.77 -1.63 10.12
N TRP A 90 -2.68 -2.45 11.18
CA TRP A 90 -1.41 -2.96 11.70
C TRP A 90 -0.71 -3.91 10.74
N MET A 91 -1.48 -4.73 10.02
CA MET A 91 -0.91 -5.62 9.00
C MET A 91 -0.43 -4.80 7.79
N VAL A 92 -1.18 -3.79 7.38
CA VAL A 92 -0.78 -2.85 6.31
C VAL A 92 0.49 -2.09 6.71
N PHE A 93 0.56 -1.63 7.97
CA PHE A 93 1.74 -1.01 8.56
C PHE A 93 2.98 -1.92 8.50
N LEU A 94 2.85 -3.17 8.94
CA LEU A 94 3.94 -4.15 8.91
C LEU A 94 4.36 -4.51 7.48
N PHE A 95 3.38 -4.76 6.60
CA PHE A 95 3.63 -5.03 5.18
C PHE A 95 4.40 -3.86 4.54
N THR A 96 3.92 -2.65 4.76
CA THR A 96 4.56 -1.44 4.23
C THR A 96 5.98 -1.28 4.77
N SER A 97 6.19 -1.48 6.06
CA SER A 97 7.52 -1.35 6.68
C SER A 97 8.51 -2.41 6.19
N PHE A 98 8.13 -3.69 6.17
CA PHE A 98 9.07 -4.79 5.97
C PHE A 98 9.16 -5.31 4.53
N VAL A 99 8.13 -5.11 3.72
CA VAL A 99 8.02 -5.71 2.38
C VAL A 99 8.24 -4.67 1.29
N THR A 100 7.49 -3.58 1.31
CA THR A 100 7.45 -2.63 0.19
C THR A 100 8.79 -1.94 -0.15
N PRO A 101 9.75 -1.70 0.78
CA PRO A 101 11.04 -1.10 0.41
C PRO A 101 11.84 -1.93 -0.58
N GLU A 102 11.58 -3.24 -0.63
CA GLU A 102 12.18 -4.14 -1.59
C GLU A 102 11.87 -3.76 -3.04
N ALA A 103 10.75 -3.10 -3.31
CA ALA A 103 10.37 -2.68 -4.65
C ALA A 103 11.40 -1.75 -5.31
N ILE A 104 12.16 -1.00 -4.51
CA ILE A 104 12.92 0.16 -4.98
C ILE A 104 14.38 0.15 -4.51
N CYS A 105 14.64 -0.19 -3.24
CA CYS A 105 16.00 -0.23 -2.71
C CYS A 105 16.88 -1.21 -3.50
N THR A 106 16.30 -2.34 -3.91
CA THR A 106 17.01 -3.39 -4.66
C THR A 106 17.46 -2.95 -6.04
N ASP A 107 16.62 -2.21 -6.77
CA ASP A 107 16.95 -1.74 -8.12
C ASP A 107 18.08 -0.71 -8.09
N ARG A 108 18.11 0.14 -7.07
CA ARG A 108 19.23 1.06 -6.84
C ARG A 108 20.50 0.34 -6.39
N ARG A 109 20.37 -0.64 -5.49
CA ARG A 109 21.52 -1.41 -4.98
C ARG A 109 22.19 -2.26 -6.07
N SER A 110 21.42 -2.75 -7.04
CA SER A 110 21.90 -3.61 -8.12
C SER A 110 22.23 -2.87 -9.42
N GLY A 111 22.07 -1.54 -9.46
CA GLY A 111 22.28 -0.75 -10.68
C GLY A 111 21.20 -0.94 -11.76
N LEU A 112 20.12 -1.69 -11.49
CA LEU A 112 19.02 -1.91 -12.43
C LEU A 112 18.33 -0.62 -12.87
N LEU A 113 18.38 0.44 -12.04
CA LEU A 113 17.83 1.74 -12.41
C LEU A 113 18.39 2.25 -13.74
N GLY A 114 19.69 2.08 -14.01
CA GLY A 114 20.28 2.51 -15.28
C GLY A 114 19.79 1.70 -16.47
N LEU A 115 19.64 0.38 -16.28
CA LEU A 115 19.08 -0.50 -17.31
C LEU A 115 17.62 -0.16 -17.63
N TYR A 116 16.81 0.19 -16.63
CA TYR A 116 15.45 0.66 -16.88
C TYR A 116 15.44 1.99 -17.65
N LEU A 117 16.32 2.92 -17.32
CA LEU A 117 16.39 4.22 -18.01
C LEU A 117 17.03 4.17 -19.41
N ALA A 118 17.76 3.08 -19.73
CA ALA A 118 18.21 2.77 -21.09
C ALA A 118 17.08 2.18 -21.96
N SER A 119 16.00 1.71 -21.33
CA SER A 119 14.76 1.30 -22.01
C SER A 119 13.85 2.52 -22.26
N PRO A 120 12.65 2.40 -22.88
CA PRO A 120 11.79 3.56 -23.17
C PRO A 120 11.11 4.16 -21.92
N LEU A 121 11.73 4.07 -20.74
CA LEU A 121 11.22 4.59 -19.47
C LEU A 121 11.98 5.87 -19.07
N SER A 122 11.22 6.91 -18.73
CA SER A 122 11.73 8.05 -17.98
C SER A 122 11.71 7.76 -16.47
N ARG A 123 12.43 8.56 -15.67
CA ARG A 123 12.40 8.50 -14.20
C ARG A 123 10.98 8.61 -13.64
N ASP A 124 10.14 9.43 -14.25
CA ASP A 124 8.75 9.61 -13.83
C ASP A 124 7.90 8.37 -14.13
N THR A 125 8.02 7.81 -15.34
CA THR A 125 7.31 6.57 -15.70
C THR A 125 7.79 5.36 -14.88
N TYR A 126 9.08 5.31 -14.53
CA TYR A 126 9.63 4.31 -13.61
C TYR A 126 9.00 4.44 -12.22
N LEU A 127 8.98 5.65 -11.64
CA LEU A 127 8.39 5.86 -10.32
C LEU A 127 6.89 5.59 -10.31
N ALA A 128 6.16 6.01 -11.34
CA ALA A 128 4.74 5.73 -11.49
C ALA A 128 4.48 4.22 -11.57
N ALA A 129 5.28 3.47 -12.34
CA ALA A 129 5.16 2.02 -12.41
C ALA A 129 5.47 1.34 -11.05
N LYS A 130 6.46 1.84 -10.31
CA LYS A 130 6.78 1.36 -8.96
C LYS A 130 5.67 1.63 -7.97
N LEU A 131 5.15 2.85 -7.96
CA LEU A 131 4.04 3.24 -7.10
C LEU A 131 2.81 2.40 -7.42
N ALA A 132 2.43 2.29 -8.70
CA ALA A 132 1.29 1.48 -9.14
C ALA A 132 1.42 0.01 -8.70
N ALA A 133 2.62 -0.58 -8.80
CA ALA A 133 2.84 -1.95 -8.32
C ALA A 133 2.67 -2.09 -6.80
N ILE A 134 3.21 -1.14 -6.02
CA ILE A 134 3.07 -1.15 -4.55
C ILE A 134 1.60 -0.94 -4.16
N VAL A 135 0.93 0.05 -4.75
CA VAL A 135 -0.49 0.35 -4.53
C VAL A 135 -1.37 -0.84 -4.93
N THR A 136 -1.03 -1.57 -6.00
CA THR A 136 -1.77 -2.78 -6.39
C THR A 136 -1.69 -3.85 -5.30
N VAL A 137 -0.49 -4.13 -4.77
CA VAL A 137 -0.32 -5.17 -3.74
C VAL A 137 -0.98 -4.76 -2.42
N LEU A 138 -0.80 -3.50 -2.00
CA LEU A 138 -1.51 -2.96 -0.84
C LEU A 138 -3.02 -2.94 -1.06
N GLY A 139 -3.47 -2.65 -2.27
CA GLY A 139 -4.88 -2.66 -2.66
C GLY A 139 -5.51 -4.05 -2.51
N ILE A 140 -4.79 -5.13 -2.86
CA ILE A 140 -5.28 -6.50 -2.59
C ILE A 140 -5.52 -6.70 -1.09
N MET A 141 -4.66 -6.13 -0.25
CA MET A 141 -4.74 -6.26 1.21
C MET A 141 -5.83 -5.38 1.84
N THR A 142 -6.11 -4.21 1.27
CA THR A 142 -7.07 -3.23 1.82
C THR A 142 -8.46 -3.30 1.17
N ILE A 143 -8.55 -3.78 -0.07
CA ILE A 143 -9.82 -3.97 -0.81
C ILE A 143 -10.26 -5.43 -0.72
N GLY A 144 -9.32 -6.38 -0.79
CA GLY A 144 -9.66 -7.80 -0.92
C GLY A 144 -10.53 -8.34 0.22
N PRO A 145 -10.15 -8.15 1.50
CA PRO A 145 -10.96 -8.66 2.61
C PRO A 145 -12.32 -7.98 2.74
N THR A 146 -12.40 -6.67 2.55
CA THR A 146 -13.66 -5.90 2.67
C THR A 146 -14.60 -6.17 1.48
N LEU A 147 -14.05 -6.35 0.28
CA LEU A 147 -14.81 -6.81 -0.87
C LEU A 147 -15.34 -8.24 -0.66
N LEU A 148 -14.53 -9.11 -0.04
CA LEU A 148 -14.96 -10.47 0.30
C LEU A 148 -16.13 -10.42 1.30
N MET A 149 -16.07 -9.56 2.32
CA MET A 149 -17.19 -9.36 3.25
C MET A 149 -18.45 -8.85 2.55
N LEU A 150 -18.32 -7.80 1.72
CA LEU A 150 -19.45 -7.26 0.96
C LEU A 150 -20.15 -8.35 0.15
N ILE A 151 -19.38 -9.17 -0.57
CA ILE A 151 -19.92 -10.28 -1.36
C ILE A 151 -20.58 -11.31 -0.46
N ALA A 152 -19.94 -11.71 0.63
CA ALA A 152 -20.44 -12.76 1.52
C ALA A 152 -21.75 -12.36 2.21
N PHE A 153 -21.82 -11.17 2.81
CA PHE A 153 -23.05 -10.68 3.44
C PHE A 153 -24.17 -10.50 2.41
N THR A 154 -23.85 -10.06 1.20
CA THR A 154 -24.84 -10.02 0.10
C THR A 154 -25.42 -11.39 -0.22
N LEU A 155 -24.58 -12.44 -0.24
CA LEU A 155 -25.03 -13.82 -0.51
C LEU A 155 -25.82 -14.43 0.66
N GLU A 156 -25.56 -13.99 1.88
CA GLU A 156 -26.28 -14.39 3.09
C GLU A 156 -27.64 -13.68 3.23
N GLY A 157 -27.83 -12.56 2.52
CA GLY A 157 -29.02 -11.72 2.64
C GLY A 157 -28.94 -10.65 3.73
N SER A 158 -27.75 -10.45 4.30
CA SER A 158 -27.42 -9.40 5.28
C SER A 158 -26.63 -8.22 4.67
N GLY A 159 -26.44 -8.22 3.35
CA GLY A 159 -25.76 -7.15 2.62
C GLY A 159 -26.66 -5.95 2.31
N PRO A 160 -26.13 -4.94 1.59
CA PRO A 160 -26.88 -3.72 1.25
C PRO A 160 -28.15 -3.99 0.46
N ASP A 161 -29.20 -3.21 0.75
CA ASP A 161 -30.52 -3.38 0.15
C ASP A 161 -30.55 -2.91 -1.32
N GLY A 162 -30.63 -3.87 -2.24
CA GLY A 162 -30.78 -3.59 -3.66
C GLY A 162 -29.50 -3.10 -4.34
N VAL A 163 -29.60 -2.87 -5.66
CA VAL A 163 -28.42 -2.69 -6.53
C VAL A 163 -27.72 -1.35 -6.30
N ILE A 164 -28.46 -0.30 -5.99
CA ILE A 164 -27.90 1.05 -5.82
C ILE A 164 -27.05 1.11 -4.54
N ASP A 165 -27.56 0.58 -3.42
CA ASP A 165 -26.84 0.59 -2.16
C ASP A 165 -25.64 -0.34 -2.22
N TRP A 166 -25.77 -1.49 -2.90
CA TRP A 166 -24.63 -2.37 -3.16
C TRP A 166 -23.52 -1.69 -3.98
N LEU A 167 -23.87 -0.93 -5.02
CA LEU A 167 -22.89 -0.17 -5.81
C LEU A 167 -22.27 0.99 -5.01
N THR A 168 -23.05 1.61 -4.11
CA THR A 168 -22.57 2.65 -3.19
C THR A 168 -21.52 2.06 -2.25
N GLU A 169 -21.81 0.90 -1.65
CA GLU A 169 -20.87 0.20 -0.77
C GLU A 169 -19.64 -0.32 -1.51
N LEU A 170 -19.80 -0.85 -2.73
CA LEU A 170 -18.65 -1.18 -3.58
C LEU A 170 -17.78 0.06 -3.84
N GLY A 171 -18.39 1.20 -4.12
CA GLY A 171 -17.69 2.48 -4.28
C GLY A 171 -16.90 2.88 -3.03
N ARG A 172 -17.51 2.75 -1.84
CA ARG A 172 -16.88 3.02 -0.55
C ARG A 172 -15.71 2.08 -0.26
N VAL A 173 -15.87 0.78 -0.50
CA VAL A 173 -14.82 -0.24 -0.37
C VAL A 173 -13.62 0.08 -1.28
N LEU A 174 -13.88 0.36 -2.56
CA LEU A 174 -12.83 0.69 -3.52
C LEU A 174 -12.14 2.01 -3.18
N ALA A 175 -12.89 3.05 -2.83
CA ALA A 175 -12.34 4.36 -2.46
C ALA A 175 -11.48 4.27 -1.19
N SER A 176 -11.98 3.58 -0.16
CA SER A 176 -11.30 3.40 1.13
C SER A 176 -10.01 2.60 0.97
N GLY A 177 -10.11 1.44 0.31
CA GLY A 177 -8.94 0.60 0.09
C GLY A 177 -7.88 1.26 -0.80
N LEU A 178 -8.30 2.02 -1.83
CA LEU A 178 -7.38 2.78 -2.68
C LEU A 178 -6.76 3.97 -1.95
N ALA A 179 -7.52 4.72 -1.16
CA ALA A 179 -7.01 5.84 -0.36
C ALA A 179 -5.93 5.37 0.61
N MET A 180 -6.16 4.23 1.27
CA MET A 180 -5.21 3.55 2.13
C MET A 180 -3.96 3.13 1.33
N ALA A 181 -4.14 2.34 0.27
CA ALA A 181 -3.04 1.82 -0.53
C ALA A 181 -2.16 2.91 -1.15
N ALA A 182 -2.77 4.00 -1.62
CA ALA A 182 -2.08 5.16 -2.17
C ALA A 182 -1.21 5.87 -1.12
N PHE A 183 -1.74 6.08 0.09
CA PHE A 183 -0.99 6.69 1.20
C PHE A 183 0.22 5.86 1.59
N TRP A 184 -0.01 4.59 1.94
CA TRP A 184 1.07 3.70 2.38
C TRP A 184 2.10 3.45 1.26
N GLY A 185 1.65 3.36 0.01
CA GLY A 185 2.52 3.24 -1.15
C GLY A 185 3.39 4.48 -1.40
N ALA A 186 2.81 5.68 -1.31
CA ALA A 186 3.53 6.94 -1.48
C ALA A 186 4.54 7.15 -0.35
N LEU A 187 4.14 6.91 0.91
CA LEU A 187 5.03 6.96 2.08
C LEU A 187 6.23 6.04 1.90
N SER A 188 5.99 4.77 1.57
CA SER A 188 7.05 3.79 1.35
C SER A 188 8.03 4.23 0.26
N LEU A 189 7.48 4.71 -0.86
CA LEU A 189 8.27 5.23 -1.98
C LEU A 189 9.17 6.40 -1.54
N ALA A 190 8.61 7.36 -0.80
CA ALA A 190 9.35 8.51 -0.29
C ALA A 190 10.47 8.10 0.67
N VAL A 191 10.16 7.30 1.69
CA VAL A 191 11.14 6.91 2.71
C VAL A 191 12.21 5.98 2.12
N SER A 192 11.82 5.03 1.26
CA SER A 192 12.77 4.13 0.58
C SER A 192 13.69 4.85 -0.39
N SER A 193 13.34 6.06 -0.85
CA SER A 193 14.21 6.88 -1.72
C SER A 193 15.48 7.37 -1.01
N PHE A 194 15.52 7.39 0.33
CA PHE A 194 16.69 7.85 1.08
C PHE A 194 17.87 6.88 1.04
N THR A 195 17.62 5.58 0.89
CA THR A 195 18.65 4.55 1.04
C THR A 195 18.52 3.42 0.01
N THR A 196 19.65 2.81 -0.31
CA THR A 196 19.70 1.60 -1.17
C THR A 196 19.65 0.32 -0.34
N ARG A 197 19.81 0.41 0.99
CA ARG A 197 19.79 -0.75 1.89
C ARG A 197 18.37 -1.00 2.37
N ARG A 198 17.76 -2.09 1.91
CA ARG A 198 16.40 -2.52 2.31
C ARG A 198 16.18 -2.46 3.82
N ALA A 199 17.09 -3.03 4.60
CA ALA A 199 16.95 -3.07 6.07
C ALA A 199 16.88 -1.66 6.69
N LEU A 200 17.69 -0.71 6.21
CA LEU A 200 17.63 0.67 6.70
C LEU A 200 16.34 1.38 6.28
N ALA A 201 15.84 1.12 5.07
CA ALA A 201 14.56 1.67 4.62
C ALA A 201 13.40 1.13 5.46
N SER A 202 13.40 -0.17 5.76
CA SER A 202 12.37 -0.79 6.59
C SER A 202 12.35 -0.22 8.00
N VAL A 203 13.51 -0.07 8.65
CA VAL A 203 13.61 0.57 9.97
C VAL A 203 13.18 2.02 9.89
N ALA A 204 13.57 2.77 8.85
CA ALA A 204 13.17 4.16 8.69
C ALA A 204 11.66 4.32 8.57
N ILE A 205 10.97 3.50 7.77
CA ILE A 205 9.50 3.53 7.66
C ILE A 205 8.88 3.22 9.02
N PHE A 206 9.26 2.09 9.62
CA PHE A 206 8.70 1.62 10.89
C PHE A 206 8.84 2.69 12.00
N VAL A 207 10.06 3.21 12.20
CA VAL A 207 10.33 4.22 13.23
C VAL A 207 9.66 5.55 12.91
N SER A 208 9.67 5.99 11.65
CA SER A 208 9.04 7.27 11.26
C SER A 208 7.55 7.30 11.59
N LEU A 209 6.86 6.18 11.40
CA LEU A 209 5.45 6.04 11.67
C LEU A 209 5.14 6.01 13.17
N LEU A 210 5.95 5.29 13.96
CA LEU A 210 5.79 5.29 15.41
C LEU A 210 6.08 6.67 16.03
N VAL A 211 7.11 7.36 15.55
CA VAL A 211 7.42 8.73 15.98
C VAL A 211 6.30 9.67 15.57
N SER A 212 5.79 9.55 14.35
CA SER A 212 4.66 10.32 13.85
C SER A 212 3.40 10.13 14.70
N ALA A 213 3.07 8.89 15.08
CA ALA A 213 1.97 8.59 15.98
C ALA A 213 2.19 9.19 17.38
N ALA A 214 3.35 8.92 18.00
CA ALA A 214 3.66 9.44 19.34
C ALA A 214 3.65 10.98 19.40
N VAL A 215 4.15 11.65 18.35
CA VAL A 215 4.15 13.11 18.27
C VAL A 215 2.74 13.65 18.02
N GLY A 216 1.99 13.07 17.09
CA GLY A 216 0.63 13.53 16.77
C GLY A 216 -0.30 13.38 17.96
N ASP A 217 -0.36 12.18 18.53
CA ASP A 217 -1.23 11.85 19.65
C ASP A 217 -0.76 12.58 20.92
N GLY A 218 0.54 12.61 21.18
CA GLY A 218 1.11 13.29 22.35
C GLY A 218 0.89 14.81 22.34
N LEU A 219 0.87 15.45 21.16
CA LEU A 219 0.57 16.88 21.04
C LEU A 219 -0.92 17.19 21.14
N ALA A 220 -1.76 16.32 20.57
CA ALA A 220 -3.21 16.51 20.55
C ALA A 220 -3.84 16.21 21.92
N GLU A 221 -3.50 15.07 22.52
CA GLU A 221 -4.08 14.59 23.78
C GLU A 221 -3.22 14.97 24.99
N GLY A 222 -1.90 14.77 24.91
CA GLY A 222 -1.03 14.96 26.07
C GLY A 222 -0.72 16.42 26.41
N ALA A 223 -0.55 17.25 25.38
CA ALA A 223 -0.23 18.67 25.53
C ALA A 223 -1.42 19.60 25.23
N GLU A 224 -2.55 19.04 24.75
CA GLU A 224 -3.80 19.75 24.45
C GLU A 224 -3.60 21.02 23.59
N VAL A 225 -2.63 20.98 22.66
CA VAL A 225 -2.30 22.16 21.81
C VAL A 225 -3.31 22.32 20.67
N GLY A 226 -4.08 21.26 20.38
CA GLY A 226 -5.23 21.26 19.48
C GLY A 226 -5.37 19.96 18.69
N ASP A 227 -6.61 19.56 18.40
CA ASP A 227 -6.93 18.24 17.82
C ASP A 227 -6.31 18.05 16.43
N SER A 228 -6.10 19.14 15.70
CA SER A 228 -5.45 19.11 14.39
C SER A 228 -4.03 18.51 14.41
N PHE A 229 -3.35 18.48 15.56
CA PHE A 229 -2.06 17.80 15.70
C PHE A 229 -2.18 16.27 15.58
N ALA A 230 -3.36 15.69 15.83
CA ALA A 230 -3.59 14.26 15.64
C ALA A 230 -3.45 13.85 14.16
N LEU A 231 -3.59 14.79 13.21
CA LEU A 231 -3.32 14.55 11.78
C LEU A 231 -1.85 14.22 11.49
N LEU A 232 -0.94 14.53 12.41
CA LEU A 232 0.46 14.12 12.30
C LEU A 232 0.63 12.62 12.51
N ASN A 233 -0.34 11.92 13.10
CA ASN A 233 -0.34 10.47 13.22
C ASN A 233 -0.63 9.82 11.86
N MET A 234 0.43 9.43 11.17
CA MET A 234 0.39 8.81 9.85
C MET A 234 -0.10 7.36 9.87
N ILE A 235 -0.28 6.76 11.05
CA ILE A 235 -0.87 5.42 11.19
C ILE A 235 -2.40 5.53 11.16
N THR A 236 -2.96 6.49 11.90
CA THR A 236 -4.43 6.64 12.04
C THR A 236 -5.03 7.57 10.99
N LEU A 237 -4.29 8.52 10.42
CA LEU A 237 -4.81 9.44 9.38
C LEU A 237 -5.46 8.72 8.18
N PRO A 238 -4.85 7.65 7.60
CA PRO A 238 -5.48 6.91 6.50
C PRO A 238 -6.75 6.17 6.92
N LEU A 239 -6.81 5.73 8.18
CA LEU A 239 -8.00 5.12 8.75
C LEU A 239 -9.10 6.14 8.98
N GLU A 240 -8.76 7.31 9.52
CA GLU A 240 -9.73 8.40 9.67
C GLU A 240 -10.33 8.79 8.33
N THR A 241 -9.52 8.83 7.27
CA THR A 241 -10.00 9.04 5.90
C THR A 241 -11.04 8.00 5.47
N VAL A 242 -10.91 6.75 5.92
CA VAL A 242 -11.93 5.71 5.68
C VAL A 242 -13.22 6.04 6.42
N TYR A 243 -13.17 6.33 7.72
CA TYR A 243 -14.37 6.73 8.47
C TYR A 243 -15.11 7.88 7.75
N ARG A 244 -14.38 8.89 7.26
CA ARG A 244 -14.98 10.02 6.51
C ARG A 244 -15.64 9.61 5.19
N ILE A 245 -15.16 8.56 4.52
CA ILE A 245 -15.78 8.02 3.29
C ILE A 245 -17.14 7.37 3.60
N TYR A 246 -17.27 6.74 4.76
CA TYR A 246 -18.53 6.16 5.24
C TYR A 246 -19.48 7.19 5.86
N GLY A 247 -18.98 8.41 6.12
CA GLY A 247 -19.75 9.47 6.77
C GLY A 247 -19.66 9.42 8.30
N GLU A 248 -18.71 8.66 8.80
CA GLU A 248 -18.43 8.44 10.21
C GLU A 248 -17.18 9.21 10.65
N THR A 249 -16.93 9.20 11.95
CA THR A 249 -15.72 9.74 12.57
C THR A 249 -15.26 8.77 13.63
N ASN A 250 -13.95 8.56 13.76
CA ASN A 250 -13.47 7.71 14.83
C ASN A 250 -13.74 8.36 16.19
N THR A 251 -14.49 7.66 17.05
CA THR A 251 -14.74 8.08 18.44
C THR A 251 -13.77 7.47 19.44
N ASP A 252 -12.96 6.50 18.99
CA ASP A 252 -12.04 5.74 19.81
C ASP A 252 -10.58 6.16 19.55
N GLY A 253 -9.91 6.63 20.59
CA GLY A 253 -8.49 7.02 20.53
C GLY A 253 -8.26 8.53 20.45
N PRO A 254 -7.14 8.99 19.87
CA PRO A 254 -6.77 10.42 19.80
C PRO A 254 -7.86 11.25 19.11
N PRO A 255 -7.96 12.57 19.37
CA PRO A 255 -9.08 13.42 18.93
C PRO A 255 -9.10 13.72 17.42
N ILE A 256 -8.51 12.85 16.59
CA ILE A 256 -8.55 12.96 15.13
C ILE A 256 -9.99 12.93 14.59
N GLY A 257 -10.92 12.30 15.30
CA GLY A 257 -12.36 12.32 15.00
C GLY A 257 -13.00 13.71 15.13
N GLU A 258 -12.48 14.54 16.02
CA GLU A 258 -12.99 15.91 16.25
C GLU A 258 -12.51 16.89 15.15
N VAL A 259 -11.47 16.50 14.40
CA VAL A 259 -10.96 17.30 13.29
C VAL A 259 -11.95 17.34 12.12
N GLY A 260 -12.13 18.51 11.52
CA GLY A 260 -13.04 18.68 10.39
C GLY A 260 -12.68 17.81 9.17
N THR A 261 -13.69 17.17 8.57
CA THR A 261 -13.54 16.24 7.44
C THR A 261 -12.68 16.78 6.30
N LEU A 262 -12.87 18.04 5.90
CA LEU A 262 -12.08 18.63 4.82
C LEU A 262 -10.59 18.67 5.14
N LEU A 263 -10.23 18.97 6.40
CA LEU A 263 -8.84 19.05 6.81
C LEU A 263 -8.18 17.66 6.81
N VAL A 264 -8.90 16.62 7.25
CA VAL A 264 -8.46 15.22 7.15
C VAL A 264 -8.16 14.87 5.69
N LEU A 265 -9.12 15.08 4.79
CA LEU A 265 -8.98 14.74 3.37
C LEU A 265 -7.86 15.52 2.68
N PHE A 266 -7.76 16.84 2.94
CA PHE A 266 -6.67 17.66 2.39
C PHE A 266 -5.31 17.23 2.92
N THR A 267 -5.21 16.85 4.19
CA THR A 267 -3.94 16.38 4.77
C THR A 267 -3.55 15.03 4.18
N HIS A 268 -4.49 14.10 4.05
CA HIS A 268 -4.27 12.79 3.43
C HIS A 268 -3.77 12.91 1.99
N ILE A 269 -4.49 13.66 1.14
CA ILE A 269 -4.13 13.90 -0.26
C ILE A 269 -2.81 14.69 -0.33
N GLY A 270 -2.65 15.71 0.51
CA GLY A 270 -1.46 16.55 0.59
C GLY A 270 -0.21 15.74 0.89
N LEU A 271 -0.28 14.79 1.84
CA LEU A 271 0.81 13.89 2.15
C LEU A 271 1.12 12.92 1.03
N ILE A 272 0.11 12.35 0.36
CA ILE A 272 0.33 11.50 -0.84
C ILE A 272 1.12 12.28 -1.90
N VAL A 273 0.69 13.51 -2.20
CA VAL A 273 1.34 14.37 -3.18
C VAL A 273 2.74 14.76 -2.73
N ALA A 274 2.93 15.13 -1.46
CA ALA A 274 4.21 15.52 -0.90
C ALA A 274 5.22 14.36 -0.94
N PHE A 275 4.81 13.15 -0.55
CA PHE A 275 5.64 11.95 -0.62
C PHE A 275 6.03 11.59 -2.07
N GLY A 276 5.06 11.64 -2.99
CA GLY A 276 5.31 11.42 -4.42
C GLY A 276 6.27 12.45 -5.01
N ALA A 277 6.05 13.73 -4.74
CA ALA A 277 6.91 14.83 -5.18
C ALA A 277 8.32 14.72 -4.59
N PHE A 278 8.44 14.36 -3.31
CA PHE A 278 9.71 14.14 -2.65
C PHE A 278 10.50 13.00 -3.29
N ALA A 279 9.84 11.86 -3.54
CA ALA A 279 10.47 10.73 -4.23
C ALA A 279 10.93 11.12 -5.64
N ARG A 280 10.08 11.84 -6.40
CA ARG A 280 10.42 12.35 -7.73
C ARG A 280 11.65 13.25 -7.69
N TRP A 281 11.68 14.23 -6.79
CA TRP A 281 12.81 15.13 -6.59
C TRP A 281 14.11 14.38 -6.27
N ARG A 282 14.05 13.36 -5.41
CA ARG A 282 15.23 12.53 -5.10
C ARG A 282 15.74 11.80 -6.33
N TYR A 283 14.85 11.20 -7.12
CA TYR A 283 15.22 10.41 -8.30
C TYR A 283 15.79 11.24 -9.44
N GLN A 284 15.38 12.51 -9.55
CA GLN A 284 15.98 13.44 -10.50
C GLN A 284 17.46 13.75 -10.21
N ARG A 285 17.89 13.57 -8.96
CA ARG A 285 19.27 13.85 -8.51
C ARG A 285 20.16 12.61 -8.40
N ILE A 286 19.62 11.41 -8.70
CA ILE A 286 20.43 10.19 -8.66
C ILE A 286 21.27 10.10 -9.93
N GLU A 287 22.59 10.13 -9.78
CA GLU A 287 23.52 9.81 -10.85
C GLU A 287 23.40 8.32 -11.20
N VAL A 288 23.36 8.05 -12.50
CA VAL A 288 23.23 6.72 -13.05
C VAL A 288 24.50 6.46 -13.84
N THR A 289 25.41 5.70 -13.25
CA THR A 289 26.61 5.22 -13.96
C THR A 289 26.16 4.11 -14.91
N GLY A 290 26.24 4.38 -16.21
CA GLY A 290 26.03 3.38 -17.27
C GLY A 290 27.20 2.42 -17.41
#